data_AF-A0AAU5XW38-F1
#
_entry.id   AF-A0AAU5XW38-F1
#
_cell.length_a   1.000
_cell.length_b   1.000
_cell.length_c   1.000
_cell.angle_alpha   90.00
_cell.angle_beta   90.00
_cell.angle_gamma   90.00
#
_symmetry.space_group_name_H-M   'P 1'
#
loop_
_entity.id
_entity.type
_entity.pdbx_description
1 polymer ?
#
loop_
_entity_poly.entity_id
_entity_poly.type
_entity_poly.pdbx_seq_one_letter_code
_entity_poly.pdbx_strand_id
1 'polypeptide(L)'
;MLGTGCAIPSRITAVAGPADAAPDGGAVRVAEQGAGVAVLENTSTLAAYRIPATSGARTVEVPVLTPGQRIGVVLDRPVLGPVTWLAPEALGGFTPVTATVVPGGVRYRSANCRALTSRGAAVIRRDAGGRLIGGEQLPPASVSCAPGEREVPAAVAAAEVYPYCALGEE
;
A
#
# COMPACT_ATOMS: atom_id res chain seq x y z
N MET A 1 20.37 16.73 -24.30
CA MET A 1 19.49 16.72 -23.12
C MET A 1 19.92 15.58 -22.22
N LEU A 2 20.68 15.88 -21.16
CA LEU A 2 21.07 14.89 -20.15
C LEU A 2 19.80 14.50 -19.38
N GLY A 3 19.51 13.19 -19.30
CA GLY A 3 18.27 12.68 -18.75
C GLY A 3 18.05 13.12 -17.30
N THR A 4 16.89 13.69 -17.02
CA THR A 4 16.37 13.79 -15.65
C THR A 4 16.09 12.37 -15.17
N GLY A 5 17.09 11.76 -14.53
CA GLY A 5 17.02 10.42 -13.98
C GLY A 5 15.81 10.25 -13.05
N CYS A 6 15.32 9.02 -12.95
CA CYS A 6 14.16 8.69 -12.13
C CYS A 6 14.38 9.13 -10.66
N ALA A 7 13.68 10.19 -10.23
CA ALA A 7 13.88 10.83 -8.93
C ALA A 7 13.20 10.10 -7.75
N ILE A 8 12.86 8.82 -7.91
CA ILE A 8 12.33 7.99 -6.82
C ILE A 8 13.53 7.54 -5.95
N PRO A 9 13.53 7.74 -4.63
CA PRO A 9 14.64 7.29 -3.79
C PRO A 9 14.76 5.77 -3.84
N SER A 10 15.97 5.23 -3.86
CA SER A 10 16.21 3.78 -3.73
C SER A 10 16.27 3.32 -2.27
N ARG A 11 16.48 4.26 -1.33
CA ARG A 11 16.57 4.01 0.11
C ARG A 11 16.04 5.20 0.89
N ILE A 12 15.51 4.94 2.07
CA ILE A 12 15.10 5.95 3.05
C ILE A 12 15.88 5.69 4.35
N THR A 13 16.46 6.74 4.94
CA THR A 13 17.30 6.64 6.15
C THR A 13 16.67 7.33 7.37
N ALA A 14 15.41 7.77 7.25
CA ALA A 14 14.69 8.38 8.35
C ALA A 14 14.33 7.33 9.42
N VAL A 15 14.16 7.81 10.65
CA VAL A 15 13.92 6.96 11.83
C VAL A 15 12.43 6.72 12.00
N ALA A 16 12.06 5.50 12.38
CA ALA A 16 10.68 5.15 12.67
C ALA A 16 10.19 5.81 13.97
N GLY A 17 8.97 6.33 13.94
CA GLY A 17 8.23 6.85 15.08
C GLY A 17 6.89 6.13 15.24
N PRO A 18 6.09 6.50 16.26
CA PRO A 18 4.76 5.93 16.46
C PRO A 18 3.82 6.19 15.26
N ALA A 19 2.98 5.20 14.92
CA ALA A 19 1.99 5.31 13.84
C ALA A 19 0.83 6.25 14.18
N ASP A 20 0.50 6.40 15.46
CA ASP A 20 -0.64 7.17 15.97
C ASP A 20 -0.28 8.61 16.36
N ALA A 21 0.98 9.02 16.17
CA ALA A 21 1.45 10.36 16.47
C ALA A 21 2.48 10.82 15.44
N ALA A 22 2.01 11.21 14.25
CA ALA A 22 2.82 11.89 13.26
C ALA A 22 3.29 13.25 13.79
N PRO A 23 4.48 13.75 13.38
CA PRO A 23 5.00 15.04 13.81
C PRO A 23 4.06 16.25 13.61
N ASP A 24 3.14 16.16 12.65
CA ASP A 24 2.16 17.20 12.34
C ASP A 24 0.81 17.03 13.07
N GLY A 25 0.70 16.05 13.96
CA GLY A 25 -0.53 15.71 14.69
C GLY A 25 -1.46 14.74 13.94
N GLY A 26 -1.11 14.29 12.73
CA GLY A 26 -1.82 13.21 12.04
C GLY A 26 -1.45 11.81 12.52
N ALA A 27 -1.98 10.78 11.84
CA ALA A 27 -1.72 9.37 12.18
C ALA A 27 -1.97 8.43 11.00
N VAL A 28 -1.44 7.22 11.08
CA VAL A 28 -2.01 6.05 10.39
C VAL A 28 -2.98 5.41 11.37
N ARG A 29 -4.23 5.24 10.95
CA ARG A 29 -5.28 4.63 11.78
C ARG A 29 -6.06 3.57 11.02
N VAL A 30 -6.70 2.67 11.75
CA VAL A 30 -7.74 1.80 11.19
C VAL A 30 -9.00 2.64 10.96
N ALA A 31 -9.34 2.88 9.69
CA ALA A 31 -10.52 3.64 9.30
C ALA A 31 -11.78 2.75 9.22
N GLU A 32 -11.61 1.49 8.80
CA GLU A 32 -12.69 0.52 8.69
C GLU A 32 -12.22 -0.86 9.16
N GLN A 33 -13.13 -1.63 9.76
CA GLN A 33 -12.89 -2.99 10.23
C GLN A 33 -13.95 -3.95 9.70
N GLY A 34 -13.51 -5.10 9.21
CA GLY A 34 -14.35 -6.23 8.82
C GLY A 34 -13.78 -7.55 9.31
N ALA A 35 -14.44 -8.64 8.93
CA ALA A 35 -14.00 -9.99 9.28
C ALA A 35 -12.66 -10.32 8.62
N GLY A 36 -11.56 -10.30 9.37
CA GLY A 36 -10.23 -10.65 8.87
C GLY A 36 -9.60 -9.64 7.91
N VAL A 37 -10.18 -8.44 7.79
CA VAL A 37 -9.69 -7.35 6.94
C VAL A 37 -9.89 -6.00 7.62
N ALA A 38 -9.06 -5.03 7.26
CA ALA A 38 -9.19 -3.65 7.69
C ALA A 38 -8.80 -2.70 6.56
N VAL A 39 -9.25 -1.44 6.64
CA VAL A 39 -8.74 -0.35 5.80
C VAL A 39 -7.98 0.62 6.71
N LEU A 40 -6.72 0.86 6.37
CA LEU A 40 -5.89 1.86 7.02
C LEU A 40 -6.05 3.19 6.28
N GLU A 41 -5.94 4.29 7.01
CA GLU A 41 -5.98 5.65 6.48
C GLU A 41 -4.84 6.46 7.07
N ASN A 42 -4.15 7.23 6.23
CA ASN A 42 -3.20 8.23 6.69
C ASN A 42 -3.88 9.61 6.77
N THR A 43 -4.04 10.13 7.98
CA THR A 43 -4.60 11.46 8.25
C THR A 43 -3.55 12.56 8.38
N SER A 44 -2.26 12.22 8.31
CA SER A 44 -1.15 13.16 8.31
C SER A 44 -0.97 13.82 6.92
N THR A 45 -0.37 15.01 6.93
CA THR A 45 0.19 15.66 5.74
C THR A 45 1.53 15.07 5.31
N LEU A 46 2.11 14.19 6.13
CA LEU A 46 3.30 13.40 5.83
C LEU A 46 2.92 12.03 5.24
N ALA A 47 3.80 11.45 4.43
CA ALA A 47 3.68 10.06 4.02
C ALA A 47 4.14 9.13 5.14
N ALA A 48 3.42 8.03 5.34
CA ALA A 48 3.84 6.94 6.21
C ALA A 48 4.55 5.86 5.38
N TYR A 49 5.80 5.55 5.73
CA TYR A 49 6.65 4.57 5.07
C TYR A 49 6.93 3.38 5.99
N ARG A 50 6.92 2.16 5.43
CA ARG A 50 7.08 0.88 6.14
C ARG A 50 6.16 0.78 7.33
N ILE A 51 4.89 0.50 7.06
CA ILE A 51 3.86 0.38 8.10
C ILE A 51 3.66 -1.10 8.41
N PRO A 52 4.29 -1.64 9.48
CA PRO A 52 3.99 -2.98 9.95
C PRO A 52 2.60 -2.98 10.58
N ALA A 53 1.72 -3.83 10.05
CA ALA A 53 0.42 -4.12 10.62
C ALA A 53 0.39 -5.57 11.10
N THR A 54 0.05 -5.81 12.35
CA THR A 54 0.10 -7.14 12.98
C THR A 54 -1.23 -7.53 13.58
N SER A 55 -1.63 -8.78 13.38
CA SER A 55 -2.79 -9.41 14.03
C SER A 55 -2.41 -10.83 14.46
N GLY A 56 -2.29 -11.05 15.77
CA GLY A 56 -1.76 -12.30 16.32
C GLY A 56 -0.36 -12.58 15.80
N ALA A 57 -0.16 -13.74 15.16
CA ALA A 57 1.13 -14.14 14.58
C ALA A 57 1.36 -13.64 13.14
N ARG A 58 0.38 -12.96 12.52
CA ARG A 58 0.48 -12.48 11.14
C ARG A 58 0.91 -11.03 11.10
N THR A 59 1.86 -10.72 10.23
CA THR A 59 2.31 -9.35 9.95
C THR A 59 2.30 -9.10 8.45
N VAL A 60 1.81 -7.93 8.07
CA VAL A 60 1.90 -7.38 6.71
C VAL A 60 2.62 -6.05 6.80
N GLU A 61 3.55 -5.80 5.89
CA GLU A 61 4.19 -4.49 5.73
C GLU A 61 3.52 -3.75 4.58
N VAL A 62 2.82 -2.65 4.89
CA VAL A 62 2.36 -1.70 3.88
C VAL A 62 3.53 -0.77 3.53
N PRO A 63 4.02 -0.73 2.27
CA PRO A 63 5.25 -0.01 1.97
C PRO A 63 5.14 1.51 2.10
N VAL A 64 4.11 2.12 1.53
CA VAL A 64 3.90 3.57 1.52
C VAL A 64 2.40 3.85 1.60
N LEU A 65 2.00 4.81 2.43
CA LEU A 65 0.66 5.39 2.44
C LEU A 65 0.79 6.93 2.42
N THR A 66 0.47 7.55 1.28
CA THR A 66 0.62 9.02 1.13
C THR A 66 -0.52 9.77 1.85
N PRO A 67 -0.40 11.09 2.05
CA PRO A 67 -1.43 11.88 2.73
C PRO A 67 -2.84 11.65 2.19
N GLY A 68 -3.80 11.43 3.08
CA GLY A 68 -5.22 11.19 2.74
C GLY A 68 -5.52 9.85 2.07
N GLN A 69 -4.51 9.01 1.81
CA GLN A 69 -4.74 7.71 1.19
C GLN A 69 -5.31 6.69 2.15
N ARG A 70 -6.03 5.75 1.56
CA ARG A 70 -6.54 4.54 2.20
C ARG A 70 -5.95 3.31 1.53
N ILE A 71 -5.69 2.29 2.34
CA ILE A 71 -5.21 1.00 1.85
C ILE A 71 -5.79 -0.15 2.65
N GLY A 72 -6.22 -1.19 1.95
CA GLY A 72 -6.67 -2.42 2.56
C GLY A 72 -5.53 -3.27 3.13
N VAL A 73 -5.79 -3.98 4.22
CA VAL A 73 -4.94 -5.06 4.76
C VAL A 73 -5.79 -6.28 5.15
N VAL A 74 -5.24 -7.48 4.97
CA VAL A 74 -5.94 -8.75 5.27
C VAL A 74 -5.54 -9.25 6.66
N LEU A 75 -5.99 -8.49 7.67
CA LEU A 75 -5.73 -8.72 9.09
C LEU A 75 -6.99 -8.40 9.91
N ASP A 76 -7.31 -9.18 10.95
CA ASP A 76 -8.37 -8.84 11.90
C ASP A 76 -7.82 -7.86 12.93
N ARG A 77 -8.46 -6.69 13.09
CA ARG A 77 -8.10 -5.66 14.08
C ARG A 77 -6.58 -5.44 14.21
N PRO A 78 -5.91 -5.04 13.12
CA PRO A 78 -4.47 -4.92 13.11
C PRO A 78 -3.99 -3.84 14.09
N VAL A 79 -2.92 -4.15 14.82
CA VAL A 79 -2.12 -3.19 15.58
C VAL A 79 -1.00 -2.70 14.68
N LEU A 80 -0.85 -1.37 14.61
CA LEU A 80 0.18 -0.72 13.79
C LEU A 80 1.45 -0.55 14.63
N GLY A 81 2.57 -1.04 14.11
CA GLY A 81 3.89 -0.78 14.70
C GLY A 81 4.48 0.55 14.23
N PRO A 82 5.75 0.82 14.59
CA PRO A 82 6.41 2.07 14.22
C PRO A 82 6.48 2.28 12.70
N VAL A 83 6.29 3.52 12.26
CA VAL A 83 6.31 3.95 10.85
C VAL A 83 7.32 5.06 10.65
N THR A 84 7.89 5.16 9.46
CA THR A 84 8.75 6.29 9.11
C THR A 84 7.90 7.41 8.50
N TRP A 85 7.86 8.56 9.16
CA TRP A 85 7.16 9.74 8.66
C TRP A 85 8.04 10.55 7.71
N LEU A 86 7.54 10.83 6.51
CA LEU A 86 8.29 11.47 5.45
C LEU A 86 7.55 12.69 4.91
N ALA A 87 8.28 13.79 4.71
CA ALA A 87 7.78 14.87 3.86
C ALA A 87 7.49 14.32 2.46
N PRO A 88 6.39 14.73 1.78
CA PRO A 88 6.04 14.21 0.46
C PRO A 88 7.19 14.28 -0.55
N GLU A 89 8.00 15.34 -0.50
CA GLU A 89 9.14 15.57 -1.39
C GLU A 89 10.24 14.52 -1.23
N ALA A 90 10.34 13.88 -0.05
CA ALA A 90 11.31 12.81 0.20
C ALA A 90 11.01 11.54 -0.61
N LEU A 91 9.79 11.37 -1.10
CA LEU A 91 9.42 10.29 -2.01
C LEU A 91 9.74 10.62 -3.48
N GLY A 92 10.18 11.85 -3.75
CA GLY A 92 10.50 12.36 -5.08
C GLY A 92 9.35 12.14 -6.07
N GLY A 93 9.62 11.44 -7.17
CA GLY A 93 8.63 11.17 -8.22
C GLY A 93 7.72 9.96 -7.99
N PHE A 94 7.66 9.40 -6.77
CA PHE A 94 6.83 8.23 -6.50
C PHE A 94 5.35 8.54 -6.65
N THR A 95 4.65 7.63 -7.32
CA THR A 95 3.18 7.62 -7.38
C THR A 95 2.65 6.26 -6.94
N PRO A 96 1.60 6.22 -6.10
CA PRO A 96 0.95 4.96 -5.72
C PRO A 96 0.50 4.15 -6.94
N VAL A 97 0.81 2.86 -6.92
CA VAL A 97 0.34 1.92 -7.95
C VAL A 97 -1.13 1.60 -7.68
N THR A 98 -1.94 1.61 -8.74
CA THR A 98 -3.38 1.31 -8.66
C THR A 98 -3.68 0.00 -9.36
N ALA A 99 -4.79 -0.63 -8.99
CA ALA A 99 -5.23 -1.89 -9.57
C ALA A 99 -6.75 -1.95 -9.72
N THR A 100 -7.20 -2.60 -10.78
CA THR A 100 -8.62 -2.87 -11.05
C THR A 100 -8.79 -4.33 -11.45
N VAL A 101 -9.79 -5.01 -10.89
CA VAL A 101 -10.16 -6.37 -11.32
C VAL A 101 -10.73 -6.32 -12.73
N VAL A 102 -10.24 -7.20 -13.60
CA VAL A 102 -10.68 -7.36 -15.00
C VAL A 102 -11.02 -8.83 -15.26
N PRO A 103 -11.77 -9.17 -16.33
CA PRO A 103 -12.04 -10.58 -16.65
C PRO A 103 -10.74 -11.40 -16.76
N GLY A 104 -10.59 -12.41 -15.90
CA GLY A 104 -9.42 -13.31 -15.91
C GLY A 104 -8.17 -12.80 -15.17
N GLY A 105 -8.20 -11.61 -14.56
CA GLY A 105 -7.04 -11.12 -13.84
C GLY A 105 -7.19 -9.74 -13.18
N VAL A 106 -6.05 -9.12 -12.93
CA VAL A 106 -5.96 -7.78 -12.34
C VAL A 106 -5.11 -6.90 -13.25
N ARG A 107 -5.65 -5.73 -13.61
CA ARG A 107 -4.92 -4.69 -14.35
C ARG A 107 -4.30 -3.71 -13.37
N TYR A 108 -2.97 -3.65 -13.36
CA TYR A 108 -2.18 -2.72 -12.56
C TYR A 108 -1.76 -1.52 -13.42
N ARG A 109 -1.73 -0.33 -12.82
CA ARG A 109 -1.27 0.91 -13.45
C ARG A 109 -0.27 1.63 -12.56
N SER A 110 0.89 1.95 -13.12
CA SER A 110 1.98 2.67 -12.47
C SER A 110 2.47 3.82 -13.34
N ALA A 111 2.49 5.04 -12.80
CA ALA A 111 3.11 6.20 -13.45
C ALA A 111 4.58 6.40 -13.04
N ASN A 112 5.14 5.46 -12.27
CA ASN A 112 6.53 5.54 -11.80
C ASN A 112 7.51 5.41 -12.97
N CYS A 113 8.62 6.15 -12.89
CA CYS A 113 9.67 6.14 -13.92
C CYS A 113 10.54 4.87 -13.94
N ARG A 114 10.38 3.98 -12.96
CA ARG A 114 11.05 2.67 -12.89
C ARG A 114 10.16 1.65 -12.19
N ALA A 115 10.54 0.37 -12.30
CA ALA A 115 9.87 -0.69 -11.56
C ALA A 115 10.12 -0.53 -10.05
N LEU A 116 9.06 -0.75 -9.29
CA LEU A 116 9.08 -0.84 -7.84
C LEU A 116 9.09 -2.31 -7.41
N THR A 117 9.47 -2.58 -6.17
CA THR A 117 9.53 -3.94 -5.63
C THR A 117 8.15 -4.38 -5.13
N SER A 118 7.61 -5.45 -5.70
CA SER A 118 6.34 -6.02 -5.26
C SER A 118 6.47 -6.69 -3.89
N ARG A 119 5.54 -6.37 -2.98
CA ARG A 119 5.34 -7.04 -1.68
C ARG A 119 4.00 -7.77 -1.61
N GLY A 120 3.37 -7.99 -2.77
CA GLY A 120 2.02 -8.58 -2.87
C GLY A 120 0.94 -7.52 -2.89
N ALA A 121 -0.30 -7.91 -2.57
CA ALA A 121 -1.45 -7.01 -2.51
C ALA A 121 -2.52 -7.54 -1.56
N ALA A 122 -3.30 -6.67 -0.94
CA ALA A 122 -4.55 -7.06 -0.33
C ALA A 122 -5.68 -7.01 -1.36
N VAL A 123 -6.50 -8.06 -1.39
CA VAL A 123 -7.78 -8.09 -2.09
C VAL A 123 -8.86 -8.02 -1.02
N ILE A 124 -9.68 -6.99 -1.05
CA ILE A 124 -10.76 -6.77 -0.09
C ILE A 124 -12.10 -6.90 -0.78
N ARG A 125 -13.01 -7.64 -0.15
CA ARG A 125 -14.38 -7.84 -0.61
C ARG A 125 -15.35 -7.07 0.28
N ARG A 126 -16.32 -6.43 -0.37
CA ARG A 126 -17.44 -5.75 0.28
C ARG A 126 -18.76 -6.41 -0.08
N ASP A 127 -19.73 -6.31 0.82
CA ASP A 127 -21.12 -6.60 0.49
C ASP A 127 -21.78 -5.45 -0.30
N ALA A 128 -23.03 -5.64 -0.70
CA ALA A 128 -23.81 -4.64 -1.42
C ALA A 128 -24.07 -3.35 -0.61
N GLY A 129 -23.95 -3.41 0.72
CA GLY A 129 -24.03 -2.25 1.61
C GLY A 129 -22.69 -1.54 1.81
N GLY A 130 -21.63 -1.99 1.15
CA GLY A 130 -20.29 -1.44 1.27
C GLY A 130 -19.54 -1.91 2.52
N ARG A 131 -20.02 -2.90 3.27
CA ARG A 131 -19.31 -3.38 4.47
C ARG A 131 -18.22 -4.37 4.09
N LEU A 132 -17.11 -4.33 4.82
CA LEU A 132 -16.01 -5.27 4.69
C LEU A 132 -16.43 -6.68 5.14
N ILE A 133 -16.44 -7.65 4.22
CA ILE A 133 -16.87 -9.04 4.48
C ILE A 133 -15.73 -10.07 4.41
N GLY A 134 -14.54 -9.63 4.01
CA GLY A 134 -13.34 -10.47 4.03
C GLY A 134 -12.36 -10.09 2.92
N GLY A 135 -11.33 -10.91 2.77
CA GLY A 135 -10.29 -10.65 1.78
C GLY A 135 -9.28 -11.77 1.71
N GLU A 136 -8.30 -11.57 0.85
CA GLU A 136 -7.17 -12.49 0.66
C GLU A 136 -5.91 -11.70 0.31
N GLN A 137 -4.76 -12.27 0.65
CA GLN A 137 -3.46 -11.67 0.34
C GLN A 137 -2.91 -12.32 -0.92
N LEU A 138 -2.61 -11.52 -1.94
CA LEU A 138 -1.90 -11.98 -3.13
C LEU A 138 -0.39 -12.03 -2.86
N PRO A 139 0.30 -13.07 -3.34
CA PRO A 139 1.75 -13.15 -3.25
C PRO A 139 2.42 -12.12 -4.18
N PRO A 140 3.68 -11.74 -3.93
CA PRO A 140 4.40 -10.76 -4.74
C PRO A 140 4.41 -11.05 -6.25
N ALA A 141 4.53 -12.33 -6.64
CA ALA A 141 4.58 -12.75 -8.04
C ALA A 141 3.28 -12.50 -8.82
N SER A 142 2.15 -12.27 -8.13
CA SER A 142 0.84 -12.01 -8.74
C SER A 142 0.53 -10.52 -8.90
N VAL A 143 1.50 -9.64 -8.62
CA VAL A 143 1.32 -8.19 -8.58
C VAL A 143 2.37 -7.51 -9.44
N SER A 144 1.93 -6.64 -10.35
CA SER A 144 2.85 -5.83 -11.15
C SER A 144 3.04 -4.45 -10.55
N CYS A 145 4.29 -4.12 -10.28
CA CYS A 145 4.73 -2.79 -9.86
C CYS A 145 5.63 -2.12 -10.92
N ALA A 146 5.61 -2.66 -12.15
CA ALA A 146 6.36 -2.13 -13.28
C ALA A 146 5.70 -0.84 -13.82
N PRO A 147 6.45 0.06 -14.48
CA PRO A 147 5.88 1.23 -15.15
C PRO A 147 4.84 0.87 -16.21
N GLY A 148 3.86 1.75 -16.39
CA GLY A 148 2.80 1.58 -17.37
C GLY A 148 1.66 0.69 -16.88
N GLU A 149 0.98 0.06 -17.84
CA GLU A 149 -0.15 -0.84 -17.57
C GLU A 149 0.27 -2.30 -17.75
N ARG A 150 -0.17 -3.16 -16.83
CA ARG A 150 0.08 -4.60 -16.90
C ARG A 150 -1.09 -5.38 -16.35
N GLU A 151 -1.54 -6.37 -17.11
CA GLU A 151 -2.48 -7.38 -16.62
C GLU A 151 -1.71 -8.60 -16.10
N VAL A 152 -2.09 -9.06 -14.91
CA VAL A 152 -1.58 -10.29 -14.32
C VAL A 152 -2.76 -11.24 -14.11
N PRO A 153 -2.68 -12.49 -14.62
CA PRO A 153 -3.71 -13.49 -14.38
C PRO A 153 -3.90 -13.74 -12.88
N ALA A 154 -5.15 -13.68 -12.42
CA ALA A 154 -5.52 -13.94 -11.04
C ALA A 154 -7.02 -14.25 -10.95
N ALA A 155 -7.39 -15.23 -10.13
CA ALA A 155 -8.78 -15.63 -9.92
C ALA A 155 -9.43 -14.76 -8.83
N VAL A 156 -9.57 -13.46 -9.08
CA VAL A 156 -10.13 -12.48 -8.14
C VAL A 156 -11.55 -12.11 -8.58
N ALA A 157 -12.53 -12.29 -7.69
CA ALA A 157 -13.91 -11.84 -7.91
C ALA A 157 -14.02 -10.31 -7.75
N ALA A 158 -15.22 -9.74 -7.93
CA ALA A 158 -15.45 -8.30 -7.72
C ALA A 158 -14.94 -7.85 -6.32
N ALA A 159 -13.84 -7.10 -6.31
CA ALA A 159 -13.07 -6.76 -5.11
C ALA A 159 -12.23 -5.51 -5.35
N GLU A 160 -11.82 -4.87 -4.26
CA GLU A 160 -10.81 -3.82 -4.26
C GLU A 160 -9.43 -4.45 -4.13
N VAL A 161 -8.48 -4.05 -4.98
CA VAL A 161 -7.10 -4.56 -4.95
C VAL A 161 -6.16 -3.43 -4.56
N TYR A 162 -5.34 -3.68 -3.55
CA TYR A 162 -4.41 -2.74 -2.94
C TYR A 162 -2.97 -3.24 -3.12
N PRO A 163 -2.26 -2.79 -4.17
CA PRO A 163 -0.88 -3.21 -4.44
C PRO A 163 0.10 -2.68 -3.40
N TYR A 164 1.00 -3.54 -2.94
CA TYR A 164 2.08 -3.16 -2.04
C TYR A 164 3.38 -3.02 -2.84
N CYS A 165 3.59 -1.85 -3.44
CA CYS A 165 4.77 -1.57 -4.26
C CYS A 165 5.78 -0.69 -3.49
N ALA A 166 6.93 -1.26 -3.15
CA ALA A 166 7.99 -0.60 -2.38
C ALA A 166 9.01 0.11 -3.29
N LEU A 167 9.62 1.19 -2.79
CA LEU A 167 10.48 2.10 -3.58
C LEU A 167 11.76 1.47 -4.16
N GLY A 168 12.17 0.31 -3.64
CA GLY A 168 13.32 -0.46 -4.11
C GLY A 168 13.56 -1.74 -3.32
N GLU A 169 14.60 -2.49 -3.71
CA GLU A 169 15.22 -3.51 -2.87
C GLU A 169 16.06 -2.78 -1.82
N GLU A 170 15.80 -3.07 -0.55
CA GLU A 170 16.61 -2.59 0.57
C GLU A 170 17.66 -3.62 0.96
#